data_AF-A0A5N1JBV0-F1
#
_entry.id   AF-A0A5N1JBV0-F1
#
_cell.length_a   1.000
_cell.length_b   1.000
_cell.length_c   1.000
_cell.angle_alpha   90.00
_cell.angle_beta   90.00
_cell.angle_gamma   90.00
#
_symmetry.space_group_name_H-M   'P 1'
#
loop_
_entity.id
_entity.type
_entity.pdbx_description
1 polymer ?
#
loop_
_entity_poly.entity_id
_entity_poly.type
_entity_poly.pdbx_seq_one_letter_code
_entity_poly.pdbx_strand_id
1 'polypeptide(L)'
;MWTNSPHSGKTIQAVLLLFWALYFSLVLGSNSTDALKALGLLPTDWVFASGNYAMVRTVVGIYHPPVWVAGLFYTGVLVWQAVGAVLLWRAFAATVRQTQHYPQAAYQALTVTIGLWAAFILADEFFLAYEMSGLSATHFSLLIAEIGTLLVFRKE
;
A
#
# COMPACT_ATOMS: atom_id res chain seq x y z
N MET A 1 17.89 25.31 -24.85
CA MET A 1 17.02 24.33 -25.51
C MET A 1 17.19 23.00 -24.77
N TRP A 2 16.34 22.71 -23.79
CA TRP A 2 16.41 21.46 -23.03
C TRP A 2 15.79 20.35 -23.88
N THR A 3 16.60 19.37 -24.28
CA THR A 3 16.14 18.21 -25.03
C THR A 3 15.42 17.27 -24.06
N ASN A 4 14.10 17.39 -23.98
CA ASN A 4 13.24 16.36 -23.40
C ASN A 4 13.39 15.10 -24.25
N SER A 5 14.39 14.27 -23.92
CA SER A 5 14.54 12.96 -24.55
C SER A 5 13.34 12.12 -24.13
N PRO A 6 12.51 11.62 -25.07
CA PRO A 6 11.27 10.89 -24.76
C PRO A 6 11.50 9.62 -23.91
N HIS A 7 12.75 9.17 -23.80
CA HIS A 7 13.17 8.03 -22.98
C HIS A 7 13.28 8.34 -21.47
N SER A 8 13.45 9.62 -21.08
CA SER A 8 13.66 9.99 -19.68
C SER A 8 12.39 9.84 -18.84
N GLY A 9 11.23 10.27 -19.36
CA GLY A 9 9.95 10.20 -18.65
C GLY A 9 9.52 8.77 -18.31
N LYS A 10 9.65 7.85 -19.27
CA LYS A 10 9.30 6.43 -19.09
C LYS A 10 10.21 5.71 -18.08
N THR A 11 11.48 6.11 -18.02
CA THR A 11 12.43 5.55 -17.05
C THR A 11 12.01 5.93 -15.62
N ILE A 12 11.65 7.20 -15.39
CA ILE A 12 11.17 7.67 -14.09
C ILE A 12 9.87 6.95 -13.70
N GLN A 13 8.91 6.84 -14.63
CA GLN A 13 7.66 6.09 -14.44
C GLN A 13 7.93 4.64 -14.01
N ALA A 14 8.82 3.93 -14.69
CA ALA A 14 9.18 2.55 -14.36
C ALA A 14 9.84 2.44 -12.98
N VAL A 15 10.75 3.34 -12.64
CA VAL A 15 11.42 3.35 -11.32
C VAL A 15 10.41 3.59 -10.19
N LEU A 16 9.48 4.53 -10.36
CA LEU A 16 8.44 4.80 -9.36
C LEU A 16 7.52 3.59 -9.18
N LEU A 17 7.08 2.95 -10.26
CA LEU A 17 6.26 1.74 -10.18
C LEU A 17 7.00 0.58 -9.52
N LEU A 18 8.30 0.40 -9.83
CA LEU A 18 9.13 -0.61 -9.19
C LEU A 18 9.26 -0.36 -7.69
N PHE A 19 9.51 0.89 -7.30
CA PHE A 19 9.57 1.29 -5.90
C PHE A 19 8.28 0.91 -5.17
N TRP A 20 7.12 1.29 -5.71
CA TRP A 20 5.84 0.95 -5.09
C TRP A 20 5.56 -0.54 -5.06
N ALA A 21 5.88 -1.27 -6.13
CA ALA A 21 5.72 -2.72 -6.18
C ALA A 21 6.55 -3.42 -5.09
N LEU A 22 7.80 -3.00 -4.91
CA LEU A 22 8.68 -3.50 -3.86
C LEU A 22 8.18 -3.11 -2.47
N TYR A 23 7.80 -1.84 -2.27
CA TYR A 23 7.26 -1.34 -1.02
C TYR A 23 6.03 -2.15 -0.57
N PHE A 24 5.03 -2.30 -1.45
CA PHE A 24 3.83 -3.08 -1.15
C PHE A 24 4.13 -4.56 -0.93
N SER A 25 5.13 -5.13 -1.61
CA SER A 25 5.55 -6.52 -1.38
C SER A 25 6.17 -6.70 0.01
N LEU A 26 6.98 -5.75 0.48
CA LEU A 26 7.55 -5.76 1.83
C LEU A 26 6.49 -5.55 2.90
N VAL A 27 5.55 -4.62 2.68
CA VAL A 27 4.41 -4.37 3.58
C VAL A 27 3.53 -5.61 3.66
N LEU A 28 3.17 -6.23 2.53
CA LEU A 28 2.39 -7.47 2.51
C LEU A 28 3.13 -8.60 3.22
N GLY A 29 4.43 -8.78 2.97
CA GLY A 29 5.23 -9.82 3.59
C GLY A 29 5.26 -9.69 5.12
N SER A 30 5.59 -8.49 5.61
CA SER A 30 5.67 -8.20 7.06
C SER A 30 4.30 -8.22 7.76
N ASN A 31 3.21 -7.87 7.06
CA ASN A 31 1.85 -8.02 7.58
C ASN A 31 1.37 -9.48 7.55
N SER A 32 1.77 -10.25 6.54
CA SER A 32 1.43 -11.67 6.47
C SER A 32 2.07 -12.45 7.61
N THR A 33 3.31 -12.13 7.97
CA THR A 33 3.98 -12.70 9.14
C THR A 33 3.28 -12.33 10.46
N ASP A 34 2.74 -11.12 10.58
CA ASP A 34 1.89 -10.73 11.71
C ASP A 34 0.64 -11.61 11.82
N ALA A 35 -0.06 -11.86 10.70
CA ALA A 35 -1.21 -12.76 10.67
C ALA A 35 -0.81 -14.19 11.04
N LEU A 36 0.32 -14.69 10.52
CA LEU A 36 0.80 -16.04 10.85
C LEU A 36 1.17 -16.16 12.34
N LYS A 37 1.77 -15.13 12.95
CA LYS A 37 2.00 -15.08 14.41
C LYS A 37 0.68 -15.12 15.18
N ALA A 38 -0.33 -14.35 14.75
CA ALA A 38 -1.65 -14.33 15.39
C ALA A 38 -2.38 -15.68 15.30
N LEU A 39 -2.15 -16.44 14.24
CA LEU A 39 -2.68 -17.80 14.05
C LEU A 39 -1.86 -18.88 14.77
N GLY A 40 -0.76 -18.53 15.44
CA GLY A 40 0.14 -19.48 16.09
C GLY A 40 0.99 -20.31 15.13
N LEU A 41 1.07 -19.92 13.85
CA LEU A 41 1.85 -20.59 12.81
C LEU A 41 3.31 -20.12 12.77
N LEU A 42 3.62 -19.00 13.43
CA LEU A 42 4.98 -18.49 13.62
C LEU A 42 5.27 -18.26 15.11
N PRO A 43 6.55 -18.43 15.53
CA PRO A 43 6.99 -18.08 16.87
C PRO A 43 6.76 -16.61 17.22
N THR A 44 6.55 -16.31 18.50
CA THR A 44 6.31 -14.95 18.98
C THR A 44 7.54 -14.04 18.83
N ASP A 45 8.74 -14.61 18.84
CA ASP A 45 10.05 -13.96 18.66
C ASP A 45 10.46 -13.80 17.19
N TRP A 46 9.61 -14.22 16.23
CA TRP A 46 9.86 -13.98 14.81
C TRP A 46 10.00 -12.48 14.52
N VAL A 47 11.15 -12.10 13.94
CA VAL A 47 11.63 -10.71 13.85
C VAL A 47 11.01 -9.95 12.68
N PHE A 48 10.84 -10.59 11.53
CA PHE A 48 10.24 -9.94 10.36
C PHE A 48 8.73 -9.93 10.54
N ALA A 49 8.21 -8.89 11.18
CA ALA A 49 6.81 -8.69 11.51
C ALA A 49 6.57 -7.18 11.65
N SER A 50 5.47 -6.66 11.09
CA SER A 50 5.21 -5.22 11.09
C SER A 50 4.69 -4.69 12.42
N GLY A 51 4.04 -5.55 13.23
CA GLY A 51 3.31 -5.14 14.42
C GLY A 51 1.94 -4.48 14.12
N ASN A 52 1.57 -4.35 12.85
CA ASN A 52 0.33 -3.71 12.43
C ASN A 52 -0.91 -4.48 12.87
N TYR A 53 -0.86 -5.82 13.03
CA TYR A 53 -2.03 -6.55 13.52
C TYR A 53 -2.37 -6.19 14.97
N ALA A 54 -1.35 -6.04 15.82
CA ALA A 54 -1.53 -5.60 17.21
C ALA A 54 -2.11 -4.18 17.25
N MET A 55 -1.63 -3.30 16.37
CA MET A 55 -2.15 -1.94 16.22
C MET A 55 -3.62 -1.93 15.77
N VAL A 56 -3.98 -2.72 14.75
CA VAL A 56 -5.37 -2.84 14.30
C VAL A 56 -6.28 -3.34 15.41
N ARG A 57 -5.82 -4.31 16.22
CA ARG A 57 -6.58 -4.75 17.40
C ARG A 57 -6.81 -3.62 18.41
N THR A 58 -5.80 -2.78 18.67
CA THR A 58 -5.92 -1.64 19.57
C THR A 58 -6.93 -0.62 19.03
N VAL A 59 -6.81 -0.26 17.75
CA VAL A 59 -7.69 0.73 17.08
C VAL A 59 -9.13 0.23 17.02
N VAL A 60 -9.34 -0.98 16.51
CA VAL A 60 -10.68 -1.59 16.43
C VAL A 60 -11.28 -1.80 17.83
N GLY A 61 -10.43 -2.04 18.84
CA GLY A 61 -10.80 -2.21 20.24
C GLY A 61 -11.44 -0.98 20.89
N ILE A 62 -11.35 0.22 20.30
CA ILE A 62 -11.93 1.47 20.82
C ILE A 62 -13.44 1.34 21.04
N TYR A 63 -14.13 0.59 20.18
CA TYR A 63 -15.57 0.35 20.29
C TYR A 63 -15.92 -0.99 20.95
N HIS A 64 -14.95 -1.66 21.57
CA HIS A 64 -15.11 -2.98 22.20
C HIS A 64 -15.84 -4.04 21.34
N PRO A 65 -15.55 -4.17 20.03
CA PRO A 65 -16.20 -5.19 19.22
C PRO A 65 -15.67 -6.60 19.57
N PRO A 66 -16.34 -7.66 19.11
CA PRO A 66 -15.81 -9.01 19.18
C PRO A 66 -14.41 -9.13 18.54
N VAL A 67 -13.55 -9.96 19.14
CA VAL A 67 -12.12 -10.10 18.75
C VAL A 67 -11.93 -10.43 17.26
N TRP A 68 -12.85 -11.19 16.66
CA TRP A 68 -12.75 -11.58 15.25
C TRP A 68 -12.84 -10.40 14.28
N VAL A 69 -13.44 -9.27 14.69
CA VAL A 69 -13.64 -8.09 13.84
C VAL A 69 -12.30 -7.48 13.42
N ALA A 70 -11.34 -7.39 14.34
CA ALA A 70 -9.99 -6.93 14.01
C ALA A 70 -9.29 -7.86 13.00
N GLY A 71 -9.49 -9.18 13.14
CA GLY A 71 -9.02 -10.19 12.18
C GLY A 71 -9.63 -10.01 10.80
N LEU A 72 -10.92 -9.69 10.71
CA LEU A 72 -11.61 -9.41 9.45
C LEU A 72 -11.03 -8.16 8.77
N PHE A 73 -10.90 -7.04 9.48
CA PHE A 73 -10.31 -5.81 8.93
C PHE A 73 -8.88 -6.05 8.45
N TYR A 74 -8.07 -6.73 9.26
CA TYR A 74 -6.69 -7.03 8.89
C TYR A 74 -6.58 -7.95 7.67
N THR A 75 -7.47 -8.93 7.56
CA THR A 75 -7.57 -9.79 6.37
C THR A 75 -7.93 -8.98 5.13
N GLY A 76 -8.88 -8.03 5.26
CA GLY A 76 -9.21 -7.10 4.18
C GLY A 76 -8.01 -6.28 3.72
N VAL A 77 -7.22 -5.76 4.67
CA VAL A 77 -5.97 -5.05 4.39
C VAL A 77 -4.96 -5.94 3.65
N LEU A 78 -4.75 -7.18 4.09
CA LEU A 78 -3.84 -8.11 3.42
C LEU A 78 -4.26 -8.41 1.98
N VAL A 79 -5.55 -8.66 1.76
CA VAL A 79 -6.09 -8.90 0.40
C VAL A 79 -5.88 -7.67 -0.47
N TRP A 80 -6.18 -6.48 0.05
CA TRP A 80 -6.01 -5.23 -0.70
C TRP A 80 -4.53 -4.96 -1.04
N GLN A 81 -3.61 -5.19 -0.10
CA GLN A 81 -2.18 -5.10 -0.33
C GLN A 81 -1.69 -6.10 -1.37
N ALA A 82 -2.18 -7.34 -1.34
CA ALA A 82 -1.85 -8.36 -2.33
C ALA A 82 -2.32 -7.97 -3.74
N VAL A 83 -3.56 -7.49 -3.87
CA VAL A 83 -4.08 -6.97 -5.14
C VAL A 83 -3.24 -5.79 -5.63
N GLY A 84 -2.95 -4.82 -4.76
CA GLY A 84 -2.12 -3.66 -5.08
C GLY A 84 -0.72 -4.05 -5.55
N ALA A 85 -0.02 -4.93 -4.83
CA ALA A 85 1.31 -5.41 -5.19
C ALA A 85 1.31 -6.09 -6.57
N VAL A 86 0.35 -6.97 -6.85
CA VAL A 86 0.22 -7.65 -8.14
C VAL A 86 -0.02 -6.65 -9.27
N LEU A 87 -0.92 -5.68 -9.07
CA LEU A 87 -1.21 -4.66 -10.08
C LEU A 87 0.00 -3.76 -10.34
N LEU A 88 0.74 -3.36 -9.30
CA LEU A 88 1.95 -2.55 -9.43
C LEU A 88 3.06 -3.30 -10.19
N TRP A 89 3.29 -4.59 -9.91
CA TRP A 89 4.22 -5.42 -10.68
C TRP A 89 3.81 -5.55 -12.16
N ARG A 90 2.51 -5.72 -12.42
CA ARG A 90 1.98 -5.75 -13.80
C ARG A 90 2.18 -4.41 -14.51
N ALA A 91 1.91 -3.30 -13.84
CA ALA A 91 2.10 -1.96 -14.38
C ALA A 91 3.59 -1.67 -14.67
N PHE A 92 4.47 -2.06 -13.76
CA PHE A 92 5.93 -1.97 -13.95
C PHE A 92 6.37 -2.75 -15.19
N ALA A 93 5.98 -4.02 -15.29
CA ALA A 93 6.33 -4.87 -16.43
C ALA A 93 5.78 -4.30 -17.75
N ALA A 94 4.55 -3.79 -17.76
CA ALA A 94 3.94 -3.14 -18.92
C ALA A 94 4.71 -1.88 -19.35
N THR A 95 5.17 -1.09 -18.39
CA THR A 95 5.93 0.16 -18.62
C THR A 95 7.31 -0.14 -19.18
N VAL A 96 8.05 -1.09 -18.60
CA VAL A 96 9.38 -1.51 -19.08
C VAL A 96 9.29 -2.11 -20.49
N ARG A 97 8.25 -2.90 -20.77
CA ARG A 97 8.02 -3.51 -22.09
C ARG A 97 7.39 -2.54 -23.10
N GLN A 98 7.05 -1.32 -22.68
CA GLN A 98 6.40 -0.29 -23.50
C GLN A 98 5.15 -0.80 -24.24
N THR A 99 4.35 -1.64 -23.57
CA THR A 99 3.09 -2.16 -24.15
C THR A 99 2.11 -1.02 -24.42
N GLN A 100 1.29 -1.09 -25.47
CA GLN A 100 0.36 -0.01 -25.84
C GLN A 100 -0.56 0.49 -24.71
N HIS A 101 -0.83 -0.34 -23.70
CA HIS A 101 -1.73 -0.02 -22.58
C HIS A 101 -1.02 0.20 -21.24
N TYR A 102 0.29 0.47 -21.22
CA TYR A 102 1.01 0.69 -19.95
C TYR A 102 0.44 1.84 -19.09
N PRO A 103 -0.07 2.97 -19.63
CA PRO A 103 -0.61 4.03 -18.79
C PRO A 103 -1.85 3.56 -18.04
N GLN A 104 -2.74 2.80 -18.71
CA GLN A 104 -3.94 2.25 -18.10
C GLN A 104 -3.62 1.28 -16.95
N ALA A 105 -2.60 0.43 -17.13
CA ALA A 105 -2.15 -0.48 -16.08
C ALA A 105 -1.61 0.30 -14.87
N ALA A 106 -0.86 1.38 -15.09
CA ALA A 106 -0.37 2.25 -14.02
C ALA A 106 -1.52 2.97 -13.30
N TYR A 107 -2.49 3.52 -14.03
CA TYR A 107 -3.68 4.14 -13.44
C TYR A 107 -4.46 3.17 -12.57
N GLN A 108 -4.73 1.96 -13.05
CA GLN A 108 -5.44 0.94 -12.27
C GLN A 108 -4.69 0.57 -10.99
N ALA A 109 -3.38 0.31 -11.09
CA ALA A 109 -2.57 -0.04 -9.92
C ALA A 109 -2.56 1.08 -8.87
N LEU A 110 -2.25 2.30 -9.30
CA LEU A 110 -2.16 3.46 -8.41
C LEU A 110 -3.53 3.85 -7.84
N THR A 111 -4.62 3.76 -8.59
CA THR A 111 -5.97 4.01 -8.04
C THR A 111 -6.31 3.02 -6.94
N VAL A 112 -5.96 1.75 -7.10
CA VAL A 112 -6.22 0.72 -6.08
C VAL A 112 -5.42 1.00 -4.81
N THR A 113 -4.14 1.38 -4.93
CA THR A 113 -3.29 1.64 -3.75
C THR A 113 -3.56 2.98 -3.08
N ILE A 114 -3.88 4.03 -3.86
CA ILE A 114 -4.43 5.30 -3.35
C ILE A 114 -5.70 5.03 -2.54
N GLY A 115 -6.57 4.16 -3.05
CA GLY A 115 -7.79 3.75 -2.36
C GLY A 115 -7.51 3.10 -1.00
N LEU A 116 -6.44 2.31 -0.87
CA LEU A 116 -6.04 1.72 0.40
C LEU A 116 -5.65 2.80 1.42
N TRP A 117 -4.81 3.76 1.05
CA TRP A 117 -4.39 4.82 1.97
C TRP A 117 -5.55 5.76 2.33
N ALA A 118 -6.42 6.06 1.37
CA ALA A 118 -7.64 6.82 1.64
C ALA A 118 -8.55 6.07 2.63
N ALA A 119 -8.70 4.76 2.49
CA ALA A 119 -9.46 3.94 3.43
C ALA A 119 -8.84 3.94 4.83
N PHE A 120 -7.50 3.91 4.94
CA PHE A 120 -6.82 4.07 6.23
C PHE A 120 -7.05 5.43 6.87
N ILE A 121 -7.00 6.52 6.10
CA ILE A 121 -7.29 7.87 6.63
C ILE A 121 -8.74 7.96 7.14
N LEU A 122 -9.71 7.40 6.41
CA LEU A 122 -11.10 7.34 6.87
C LEU A 122 -11.24 6.48 8.13
N ALA A 123 -10.50 5.39 8.23
CA ALA A 123 -10.47 4.56 9.43
C ALA A 123 -9.82 5.30 10.61
N ASP A 124 -8.75 6.06 10.38
CA ASP A 124 -8.10 6.87 11.42
C ASP A 124 -9.09 7.87 12.04
N GLU A 125 -9.93 8.49 11.21
CA GLU A 125 -11.00 9.38 11.67
C GLU A 125 -12.11 8.61 12.39
N PHE A 126 -12.62 7.53 11.77
CA PHE A 126 -13.73 6.75 12.34
C PHE A 126 -13.39 6.16 13.70
N PHE A 127 -12.18 5.63 13.88
CA PHE A 127 -11.73 5.06 15.15
C PHE A 127 -11.04 6.08 16.05
N LEU A 128 -10.97 7.36 15.69
CA LEU A 128 -10.21 8.37 16.45
C LEU A 128 -8.74 7.98 16.67
N ALA A 129 -8.18 7.17 15.76
CA ALA A 129 -6.81 6.66 15.86
C ALA A 129 -5.75 7.75 15.60
N TYR A 130 -6.15 8.92 15.10
CA TYR A 130 -5.27 10.08 14.98
C TYR A 130 -4.72 10.58 16.33
N GLU A 131 -5.37 10.24 17.45
CA GLU A 131 -4.84 10.52 18.79
C GLU A 131 -3.64 9.63 19.14
N MET A 132 -3.45 8.52 18.43
CA MET A 132 -2.25 7.69 18.52
C MET A 132 -1.12 8.36 17.73
N SER A 133 -0.08 8.78 18.43
CA SER A 133 1.00 9.61 17.86
C SER A 133 1.61 9.02 16.58
N GLY A 134 1.61 9.80 15.49
CA GLY A 134 2.40 9.55 14.27
C GLY A 134 1.76 8.65 13.19
N LEU A 135 0.62 8.04 13.48
CA LEU A 135 -0.08 7.13 12.56
C LEU A 135 -0.67 7.85 11.34
N SER A 136 -1.48 8.87 11.59
CA SER A 136 -2.17 9.63 10.54
C SER A 136 -1.20 10.28 9.54
N ALA A 137 -0.07 10.83 10.02
CA ALA A 137 0.93 11.47 9.19
C ALA A 137 1.52 10.53 8.13
N THR A 138 1.68 9.25 8.46
CA THR A 138 2.22 8.25 7.53
C THR A 138 1.23 7.96 6.40
N HIS A 139 -0.05 7.72 6.72
CA HIS A 139 -1.07 7.45 5.71
C HIS A 139 -1.25 8.63 4.74
N PHE A 140 -1.29 9.86 5.25
CA PHE A 140 -1.33 11.07 4.41
C PHE A 140 -0.08 11.20 3.51
N SER A 141 1.12 10.95 4.05
CA SER A 141 2.35 11.05 3.28
C SER A 141 2.40 10.04 2.13
N LEU A 142 1.97 8.80 2.38
CA LEU A 142 1.90 7.74 1.36
C LEU A 142 0.84 8.05 0.30
N LEU A 143 -0.35 8.52 0.71
CA LEU A 143 -1.39 8.97 -0.21
C LEU A 143 -0.88 10.09 -1.15
N ILE A 144 -0.24 11.12 -0.59
CA ILE A 144 0.31 12.24 -1.37
C ILE A 144 1.40 11.76 -2.32
N ALA A 145 2.28 10.86 -1.88
CA ALA A 145 3.35 10.31 -2.71
C ALA A 145 2.81 9.48 -3.89
N GLU A 146 1.74 8.70 -3.68
CA GLU A 146 1.11 7.95 -4.77
C GLU A 146 0.32 8.85 -5.72
N ILE A 147 -0.36 9.89 -5.23
CA ILE A 147 -0.98 10.92 -6.09
C ILE A 147 0.10 11.64 -6.91
N GLY A 148 1.24 11.99 -6.29
CA GLY A 148 2.38 12.56 -6.98
C GLY A 148 2.89 11.64 -8.09
N THR A 149 2.98 10.33 -7.81
CA THR A 149 3.34 9.31 -8.80
C THR A 149 2.32 9.25 -9.94
N LEU A 150 1.03 9.26 -9.64
CA LEU A 150 -0.06 9.27 -10.64
C LEU A 150 0.04 10.46 -11.59
N LEU A 151 0.39 11.65 -11.08
CA LEU A 151 0.54 12.86 -11.87
C LEU A 151 1.71 12.78 -12.87
N VAL A 152 2.73 11.96 -12.61
CA VAL A 152 3.82 11.69 -13.57
C VAL A 152 3.32 10.95 -14.80
N PHE A 153 2.27 10.12 -14.68
CA PHE A 153 1.65 9.41 -15.79
C PHE A 153 0.65 10.27 -16.58
N ARG A 154 0.22 11.42 -16.06
CA ARG A 154 -0.78 12.31 -16.69
C ARG A 154 -0.22 13.25 -17.75
N LYS A 155 1.10 13.33 -17.91
CA LYS A 155 1.77 14.31 -18.78
C LYS A 155 2.06 13.82 -20.22
N GLU A 156 1.40 12.76 -20.67
CA GLU A 156 1.51 12.25 -22.05
C GLU A 156 0.20 12.43 -22.83
#